data_AF-A0A2V7P9T6-F1
#
_entry.id   AF-A0A2V7P9T6-F1
#
_cell.length_a   1.000
_cell.length_b   1.000
_cell.length_c   1.000
_cell.angle_alpha   90.00
_cell.angle_beta   90.00
_cell.angle_gamma   90.00
#
_symmetry.space_group_name_H-M   'P 1'
#
loop_
_entity.id
_entity.type
_entity.pdbx_description
1 polymer ?
#
loop_
_entity_poly.entity_id
_entity_poly.type
_entity_poly.pdbx_seq_one_letter_code
_entity_poly.pdbx_strand_id
1 'polypeptide(L)' 'MPMIVPGDPIDQDALRVRSEFLEVPGLTVSAPQVARMFGLRSEHAGAILAALEREHFLARTGNGTYHLAPSPIPES' A
#
# COMPACT_ATOMS: atom_id res chain seq x y z
N MET A 1 -15.05 8.30 27.05
CA MET A 1 -15.05 7.94 25.62
C MET A 1 -13.61 7.80 25.19
N PRO A 2 -13.15 6.65 24.67
CA PRO A 2 -11.79 6.56 24.17
C PRO A 2 -11.70 7.42 22.91
N MET A 3 -10.75 8.35 22.89
CA MET A 3 -10.39 9.07 21.69
C MET A 3 -9.73 8.05 20.77
N ILE A 4 -10.38 7.79 19.63
CA ILE A 4 -9.70 7.25 18.47
C ILE A 4 -8.64 8.31 18.17
N VAL A 5 -7.38 8.05 18.52
CA VAL A 5 -6.27 8.80 17.95
C VAL A 5 -6.50 8.70 16.44
N PRO A 6 -6.77 9.80 15.71
CA PRO A 6 -6.67 9.71 14.27
C PRO A 6 -5.24 9.24 14.06
N GLY A 7 -5.06 8.03 13.52
CA GLY A 7 -3.77 7.61 13.02
C GLY A 7 -3.24 8.76 12.18
N ASP A 8 -1.92 8.94 12.18
CA ASP A 8 -1.26 10.00 11.43
C ASP A 8 -1.90 10.08 10.02
N PRO A 9 -2.04 11.23 9.35
CA PRO A 9 -2.61 11.28 8.00
C PRO A 9 -2.05 10.20 7.05
N ILE A 10 -0.80 9.75 7.27
CA ILE A 10 -0.21 8.55 6.66
C ILE A 10 -1.05 7.26 6.86
N ASP A 11 -1.54 6.97 8.07
CA ASP A 11 -2.36 5.80 8.39
C ASP A 11 -3.68 5.77 7.62
N GLN A 12 -4.36 6.92 7.49
CA GLN A 12 -5.64 6.96 6.76
C GLN A 12 -5.45 6.73 5.26
N ASP A 13 -4.41 7.34 4.68
CA ASP A 13 -4.07 7.13 3.27
C ASP A 13 -3.57 5.69 3.04
N ALA A 14 -2.79 5.14 3.96
CA ALA A 14 -2.34 3.75 3.90
C ALA A 14 -3.53 2.76 3.93
N LEU A 15 -4.51 2.98 4.80
CA LEU A 15 -5.73 2.16 4.83
C LEU A 15 -6.50 2.22 3.51
N ARG A 16 -6.64 3.41 2.92
CA ARG A 16 -7.31 3.58 1.62
C ARG A 16 -6.57 2.85 0.50
N VAL A 17 -5.24 2.99 0.46
CA VAL A 17 -4.39 2.29 -0.52
C VAL A 17 -4.53 0.77 -0.36
N ARG A 18 -4.52 0.26 0.89
CA ARG A 18 -4.70 -1.18 1.15
C ARG A 18 -6.05 -1.70 0.67
N SER A 19 -7.14 -0.96 0.93
CA SER A 19 -8.48 -1.36 0.47
C SER A 19 -8.52 -1.52 -1.04
N GLU A 20 -7.93 -0.61 -1.81
CA GLU A 20 -7.90 -0.70 -3.27
C GLU A 20 -7.21 -1.97 -3.78
N PHE A 21 -6.09 -2.38 -3.17
CA PHE A 21 -5.42 -3.64 -3.52
C PHE A 21 -6.24 -4.89 -3.18
N LEU A 22 -7.15 -4.81 -2.20
CA LEU A 22 -8.06 -5.90 -1.83
C LEU A 22 -9.31 -5.95 -2.72
N GLU A 23 -9.81 -4.79 -3.12
CA GLU A 23 -11.00 -4.67 -3.98
C GLU A 23 -10.69 -5.07 -5.44
N VAL A 24 -9.45 -4.84 -5.90
CA VAL A 24 -9.02 -5.17 -7.26
C VAL A 24 -7.92 -6.24 -7.24
N PRO A 25 -8.27 -7.54 -7.29
CA PRO A 25 -7.27 -8.61 -7.32
C PRO A 25 -6.42 -8.52 -8.60
N GLY A 26 -5.10 -8.53 -8.45
CA GLY A 26 -4.14 -8.39 -9.54
C GLY A 26 -3.73 -6.95 -9.87
N LEU A 27 -4.21 -5.96 -9.11
CA LEU A 27 -3.80 -4.57 -9.25
C LEU A 27 -2.27 -4.45 -9.14
N THR A 28 -1.67 -3.87 -10.18
CA THR A 28 -0.23 -3.60 -10.24
C THR A 28 -0.01 -2.13 -10.55
N VAL A 29 0.53 -1.38 -9.59
CA VAL A 29 0.65 0.09 -9.69
C VAL A 29 2.01 0.57 -9.21
N SER A 30 2.50 1.67 -9.80
CA SER A 30 3.73 2.33 -9.36
C SER A 30 3.44 3.44 -8.34
N ALA A 31 4.45 3.87 -7.59
CA ALA A 31 4.33 5.01 -6.67
C ALA A 31 3.73 6.28 -7.29
N PRO A 32 4.17 6.76 -8.48
CA PRO A 32 3.54 7.92 -9.12
C PRO A 32 2.09 7.66 -9.56
N GLN A 33 1.72 6.41 -9.83
CA GLN A 33 0.33 6.06 -10.16
C GLN A 33 -0.57 6.11 -8.93
N VAL A 34 -0.10 5.58 -7.79
CA VAL A 34 -0.77 5.70 -6.49
C VAL A 34 -0.93 7.17 -6.08
N ALA A 35 0.13 7.98 -6.25
CA ALA A 35 0.06 9.42 -5.99
C ALA A 35 -1.06 10.10 -6.80
N ARG A 36 -1.23 9.74 -8.07
CA ARG A 36 -2.30 10.29 -8.92
C ARG A 36 -3.69 9.77 -8.56
N MET A 37 -3.83 8.47 -8.28
CA MET A 37 -5.11 7.85 -7.94
C MET A 37 -5.69 8.40 -6.63
N PHE A 38 -4.83 8.63 -5.64
CA PHE A 38 -5.24 9.07 -4.30
C PHE A 38 -5.01 10.56 -4.03
N GLY A 39 -4.47 11.31 -5.01
CA GLY A 39 -4.18 12.73 -4.85
C GLY A 39 -3.06 13.03 -3.84
N LEU A 40 -2.10 12.12 -3.68
CA LEU A 40 -1.01 12.20 -2.71
C LEU A 40 0.26 12.80 -3.33
N ARG A 41 1.16 13.30 -2.48
CA ARG A 41 2.54 13.62 -2.92
C ARG A 41 3.31 12.34 -3.24
N SER A 42 4.21 12.39 -4.22
CA SER A 42 4.99 11.23 -4.66
C SER A 42 5.81 10.60 -3.53
N GLU A 43 6.40 11.43 -2.67
CA GLU A 43 7.18 10.99 -1.51
C GLU A 43 6.29 10.26 -0.48
N HIS A 44 5.06 10.78 -0.28
CA HIS A 44 4.08 10.22 0.66
C HIS A 44 3.53 8.88 0.14
N ALA A 45 3.17 8.81 -1.13
CA ALA A 45 2.76 7.56 -1.78
C ALA A 45 3.89 6.52 -1.75
N GLY A 46 5.14 6.95 -1.96
CA GLY A 46 6.32 6.10 -1.83
C GLY A 46 6.51 5.55 -0.42
N ALA A 47 6.35 6.40 0.61
CA ALA A 47 6.44 5.99 2.01
C ALA A 47 5.38 4.95 2.39
N ILE A 48 4.13 5.15 1.96
CA ILE A 48 3.04 4.20 2.19
C ILE A 48 3.35 2.85 1.52
N LEU A 49 3.73 2.85 0.24
CA LEU A 49 4.03 1.62 -0.48
C LEU A 49 5.23 0.87 0.13
N ALA A 50 6.27 1.60 0.53
CA ALA A 50 7.43 1.02 1.19
C ALA A 50 7.08 0.43 2.57
N ALA A 51 6.17 1.07 3.32
CA ALA A 51 5.68 0.51 4.59
C ALA A 51 4.92 -0.81 4.35
N LEU A 52 4.01 -0.83 3.38
CA LEU A 52 3.23 -2.02 3.02
C LEU A 52 4.09 -3.15 2.44
N GLU A 53 5.17 -2.81 1.72
CA GLU A 53 6.18 -3.77 1.27
C GLU A 53 6.92 -4.42 2.45
N ARG A 54 7.34 -3.60 3.43
CA ARG A 54 8.02 -4.08 4.65
C ARG A 54 7.10 -4.96 5.51
N GLU A 55 5.79 -4.73 5.47
CA GLU A 55 4.78 -5.56 6.13
C GLU A 55 4.46 -6.86 5.36
N HIS A 56 5.11 -7.11 4.22
CA HIS A 56 4.81 -8.22 3.31
C HIS A 56 3.37 -8.22 2.78
N PHE A 57 2.68 -7.07 2.83
CA PHE A 57 1.36 -6.90 2.24
C PHE A 57 1.47 -6.70 0.73
N LEU A 58 2.45 -5.90 0.30
CA LEU A 58 2.80 -5.72 -1.11
C LEU A 58 4.13 -6.38 -1.43
N ALA A 59 4.28 -6.80 -2.68
CA ALA A 59 5.56 -7.15 -3.24
C ALA A 59 5.90 -6.17 -4.38
N ARG A 60 7.17 -5.73 -4.39
CA ARG A 60 7.71 -4.86 -5.43
C ARG A 60 8.28 -5.70 -6.58
N THR A 61 7.88 -5.38 -7.79
CA THR A 61 8.43 -5.99 -9.01
C THR A 61 9.75 -5.34 -9.39
N GLY A 62 10.56 -6.02 -10.20
CA GLY A 62 11.82 -5.47 -10.73
C GLY A 62 11.66 -4.17 -11.54
N ASN A 63 10.45 -3.89 -12.04
CA ASN A 63 10.12 -2.67 -12.77
C ASN A 63 9.67 -1.51 -11.86
N GLY A 64 9.68 -1.69 -10.53
CA GLY A 64 9.28 -0.66 -9.58
C GLY A 64 7.77 -0.47 -9.43
N THR A 65 6.97 -1.45 -9.85
CA THR A 65 5.54 -1.53 -9.54
C THR A 65 5.31 -2.39 -8.30
N TYR A 66 4.17 -2.21 -7.66
CA TYR A 66 3.74 -2.97 -6.48
C TYR A 66 2.47 -3.73 -6.82
N HIS A 67 2.38 -4.96 -6.33
CA HIS A 67 1.16 -5.77 -6.35
C HIS A 67 0.92 -6.39 -4.98
N LEU A 68 -0.26 -6.98 -4.78
CA LEU A 68 -0.53 -7.79 -3.59
C LEU A 68 0.50 -8.93 -3.51
N ALA A 69 1.17 -9.08 -2.36
CA ALA A 69 2.09 -10.18 -2.17
C ALA A 69 1.30 -11.51 -2.29
N PRO A 70 1.82 -12.53 -3.00
CA PRO A 70 1.23 -13.85 -2.93
C PRO A 70 1.29 -14.29 -1.46
N SER A 71 0.16 -14.80 -0.94
CA SER A 71 0.13 -15.35 0.43
C SER A 71 1.34 -16.26 0.61
N PRO A 72 2.19 -16.05 1.63
CA PRO A 72 3.30 -16.95 1.86
C PRO A 72 2.71 -18.33 2.11
N ILE A 73 2.87 -19.24 1.15
CA ILE A 73 2.71 -20.67 1.42
C ILE A 73 3.77 -21.01 2.46
N PRO A 74 3.41 -21.43 3.68
CA PRO A 74 4.42 -21.98 4.58
C PRO A 74 4.96 -23.25 3.90
N GLU A 75 6.23 -23.22 3.49
CA GLU A 75 6.93 -24.43 3.06
C GLU A 75 6.89 -25.46 4.21
N SER A 76 6.43 -26.67 3.87
CA SER A 76 6.20 -27.77 4.80
C SER A 76 7.33 -28.79 4.78
#